data_AF-A0A0C9MP55-F1
#
_entry.id   AF-A0A0C9MP55-F1
#
_cell.length_a   1.000
_cell.length_b   1.000
_cell.length_c   1.000
_cell.angle_alpha   90.00
_cell.angle_beta   90.00
_cell.angle_gamma   90.00
#
_symmetry.space_group_name_H-M   'P 1'
#
loop_
_entity.id
_entity.type
_entity.pdbx_description
1 polymer ?
#
loop_
_entity_poly.entity_id
_entity_poly.type
_entity_poly.pdbx_seq_one_letter_code
_entity_poly.pdbx_strand_id
1 'polypeptide(L)'
;MSFLSYILLFTCTFLIAVQGLQINFSSSKSDILIKDTAQAHYESIIDDILSQHNEGLLTELSIVIKTPHDMQTALRPQSELLVGSSNIQDVCVAQMPGMIANQIHELSNELYSSVDTIVSEFWTTTDIEYRQLILNAINKGLWEQEVMDELVASLELLNMDIADHIIAAVDRFDILYNVKMALKSCQSIFDQENNPFAAEDQEESLTEKIWSAILVSFTSTSSQAASGIREAPQQGFLNRYIFELTSDLQSELYSRVYELARSVYEDLAFGSA
;
A
#
# COMPACT_ATOMS: atom_id res chain seq x y z
N MET A 1 -48.44 6.20 -53.37
CA MET A 1 -47.50 5.38 -52.60
C MET A 1 -48.00 5.33 -51.18
N SER A 2 -48.34 4.13 -50.70
CA SER A 2 -49.14 3.92 -49.49
C SER A 2 -48.29 3.98 -48.22
N PHE A 3 -48.85 4.53 -47.14
CA PHE A 3 -48.27 4.64 -45.80
C PHE A 3 -47.71 3.31 -45.27
N LEU A 4 -48.30 2.18 -45.72
CA LEU A 4 -47.80 0.83 -45.45
C LEU A 4 -46.38 0.56 -45.97
N SER A 5 -45.97 1.20 -47.07
CA SER A 5 -44.64 0.98 -47.65
C SER A 5 -43.53 1.64 -46.83
N TYR A 6 -43.83 2.72 -46.10
CA TYR A 6 -42.88 3.38 -45.20
C TYR A 6 -42.70 2.60 -43.90
N ILE A 7 -43.77 2.02 -43.35
CA ILE A 7 -43.70 1.20 -42.12
C ILE A 7 -42.87 -0.06 -42.38
N LEU A 8 -43.05 -0.72 -43.53
CA LEU A 8 -42.31 -1.94 -43.89
C LEU A 8 -40.82 -1.68 -44.16
N LEU A 9 -40.47 -0.52 -44.70
CA LEU A 9 -39.07 -0.11 -44.88
C LEU A 9 -38.41 0.25 -43.54
N PHE A 10 -39.14 0.90 -42.63
CA PHE A 10 -38.63 1.28 -41.31
C PHE A 10 -38.45 0.07 -40.38
N THR A 11 -39.33 -0.93 -40.43
CA THR A 11 -39.16 -2.16 -39.63
C THR A 11 -38.05 -3.06 -40.17
N CYS A 12 -37.85 -3.12 -41.50
CA CYS A 12 -36.73 -3.89 -42.08
C CYS A 12 -35.37 -3.27 -41.76
N THR A 13 -35.22 -1.94 -41.78
CA THR A 13 -33.94 -1.31 -41.41
C THR A 13 -33.66 -1.41 -39.91
N PHE A 14 -34.69 -1.35 -39.06
CA PHE A 14 -34.53 -1.52 -37.61
C PHE A 14 -34.18 -2.96 -37.22
N LEU A 15 -34.76 -3.97 -37.89
CA LEU A 15 -34.43 -5.37 -37.63
C LEU A 15 -33.03 -5.78 -38.11
N ILE A 16 -32.52 -5.16 -39.19
CA ILE A 16 -31.14 -5.39 -39.63
C ILE A 16 -30.14 -4.69 -38.70
N ALA A 17 -30.49 -3.54 -38.11
CA ALA A 17 -29.65 -2.88 -37.10
C ALA A 17 -29.56 -3.66 -35.78
N VAL A 18 -30.61 -4.40 -35.40
CA VAL A 18 -30.64 -5.21 -34.17
C VAL A 18 -29.91 -6.55 -34.33
N GLN A 19 -29.70 -7.04 -35.55
CA GLN A 19 -28.99 -8.31 -35.81
C GLN A 19 -27.49 -8.14 -36.09
N GLY A 20 -26.96 -6.90 -36.06
CA GLY A 20 -25.55 -6.60 -36.28
C GLY A 20 -24.65 -6.65 -35.04
N LEU A 21 -25.20 -6.84 -33.83
CA LEU A 21 -24.41 -6.93 -32.59
C LEU A 21 -24.23 -8.38 -32.11
N GLN A 22 -23.87 -9.29 -33.01
CA GLN A 22 -23.27 -10.55 -32.59
C GLN A 22 -21.78 -10.31 -32.34
N ILE A 23 -21.47 -9.82 -31.14
CA ILE A 23 -20.10 -9.70 -30.64
C ILE A 23 -19.57 -11.12 -30.46
N ASN A 24 -18.56 -11.47 -31.26
CA ASN A 24 -17.91 -12.76 -31.23
C ASN A 24 -16.86 -12.75 -30.10
N PHE A 25 -17.12 -13.46 -29.01
CA PHE A 25 -16.30 -13.43 -27.80
C PHE A 25 -15.16 -14.45 -27.87
N SER A 26 -13.94 -13.93 -28.04
CA SER A 26 -12.70 -14.64 -27.73
C SER A 26 -12.43 -14.49 -26.22
N SER A 27 -12.84 -15.47 -25.41
CA SER A 27 -12.92 -15.33 -23.95
C SER A 27 -11.60 -15.44 -23.16
N SER A 28 -10.41 -15.55 -23.79
CA SER A 28 -9.16 -15.75 -23.02
C SER A 28 -8.34 -14.49 -22.75
N LYS A 29 -8.64 -13.35 -23.40
CA LYS A 29 -8.04 -12.03 -23.07
C LYS A 29 -8.93 -11.20 -22.14
N SER A 30 -10.17 -11.68 -21.96
CA SER A 30 -11.21 -11.28 -21.02
C SER A 30 -10.73 -11.05 -19.60
N ASP A 31 -10.57 -12.18 -18.91
CA ASP A 31 -10.43 -12.33 -17.45
C ASP A 31 -9.20 -11.63 -16.81
N ILE A 32 -8.31 -11.04 -17.62
CA ILE A 32 -7.10 -10.35 -17.13
C ILE A 32 -7.38 -8.85 -16.92
N LEU A 33 -8.31 -8.26 -17.68
CA LEU A 33 -8.43 -6.80 -17.78
C LEU A 33 -8.95 -6.17 -16.49
N ILE A 34 -9.98 -6.75 -15.85
CA ILE A 34 -10.58 -6.12 -14.66
C ILE A 34 -9.72 -6.34 -13.41
N LYS A 35 -9.07 -7.50 -13.31
CA LYS A 35 -8.13 -7.74 -12.21
C LYS A 35 -7.00 -6.70 -12.26
N ASP A 36 -6.45 -6.44 -13.44
CA ASP A 36 -5.43 -5.41 -13.64
C ASP A 36 -5.96 -4.01 -13.27
N THR A 37 -7.22 -3.71 -13.61
CA THR A 37 -7.88 -2.45 -13.19
C THR A 37 -8.05 -2.35 -11.68
N ALA A 38 -8.45 -3.43 -11.02
CA ALA A 38 -8.55 -3.47 -9.56
C ALA A 38 -7.17 -3.30 -8.91
N GLN A 39 -6.14 -3.98 -9.43
CA GLN A 39 -4.77 -3.81 -8.97
C GLN A 39 -4.31 -2.35 -9.12
N ALA A 40 -4.48 -1.75 -10.30
CA ALA A 40 -4.10 -0.36 -10.55
C ALA A 40 -4.85 0.63 -9.63
N HIS A 41 -6.11 0.35 -9.31
CA HIS A 41 -6.89 1.14 -8.37
C HIS A 41 -6.24 1.15 -6.97
N TYR A 42 -5.92 -0.03 -6.42
CA TYR A 42 -5.29 -0.14 -5.10
C TYR A 42 -3.86 0.42 -5.09
N GLU A 43 -3.08 0.17 -6.14
CA GLU A 43 -1.74 0.75 -6.29
C GLU A 43 -1.79 2.28 -6.30
N SER A 44 -2.78 2.88 -6.97
CA SER A 44 -2.96 4.34 -7.00
C SER A 44 -3.27 4.91 -5.62
N ILE A 45 -4.16 4.26 -4.84
CA ILE A 45 -4.49 4.72 -3.48
C ILE A 45 -3.25 4.64 -2.58
N ILE A 46 -2.52 3.53 -2.67
CA ILE A 46 -1.29 3.33 -1.90
C ILE A 46 -0.24 4.37 -2.28
N ASP A 47 -0.08 4.68 -3.56
CA ASP A 47 0.86 5.69 -4.05
C ASP A 47 0.56 7.09 -3.51
N ASP A 48 -0.70 7.54 -3.64
CA ASP A 48 -1.15 8.84 -3.14
C ASP A 48 -0.82 9.00 -1.64
N ILE A 49 -1.20 7.98 -0.85
CA ILE A 49 -1.10 8.03 0.61
C ILE A 49 0.35 7.87 1.08
N LEU A 50 1.10 6.92 0.53
CA LEU A 50 2.51 6.76 0.86
C LEU A 50 3.31 8.01 0.47
N SER A 51 3.09 8.57 -0.72
CA SER A 51 3.79 9.77 -1.17
C SER A 51 3.60 10.93 -0.19
N GLN A 52 2.36 11.23 0.19
CA GLN A 52 2.04 12.30 1.13
C GLN A 52 2.70 12.10 2.50
N HIS A 53 2.57 10.92 3.10
CA HIS A 53 3.08 10.65 4.45
C HIS A 53 4.60 10.52 4.48
N ASN A 54 5.19 9.90 3.45
CA ASN A 54 6.64 9.76 3.33
C ASN A 54 7.31 11.12 3.14
N GLU A 55 6.76 11.98 2.27
CA GLU A 55 7.26 13.35 2.10
C GLU A 55 7.15 14.14 3.40
N GLY A 56 6.02 14.03 4.11
CA GLY A 56 5.81 14.70 5.39
C GLY A 56 6.86 14.31 6.44
N LEU A 57 7.07 13.00 6.65
CA LEU A 57 8.04 12.50 7.61
C LEU A 57 9.49 12.85 7.21
N LEU A 58 9.85 12.67 5.93
CA LEU A 58 11.19 12.98 5.44
C LEU A 58 11.49 14.49 5.54
N THR A 59 10.48 15.33 5.33
CA THR A 59 10.59 16.78 5.51
C THR A 59 10.84 17.12 6.98
N GLU A 60 10.08 16.53 7.91
CA GLU A 60 10.29 16.73 9.35
C GLU A 60 11.70 16.28 9.78
N LEU A 61 12.14 15.10 9.32
CA LEU A 61 13.50 14.60 9.54
C LEU A 61 14.55 15.56 8.99
N SER A 62 14.36 16.10 7.77
CA SER A 62 15.30 17.04 7.16
C SER A 62 15.49 18.32 7.97
N ILE A 63 14.46 18.73 8.72
CA ILE A 63 14.52 19.90 9.62
C ILE A 63 15.31 19.53 10.88
N VAL A 64 15.02 18.36 11.45
CA VAL A 64 15.65 17.86 12.68
C VAL A 64 17.15 17.62 12.52
N ILE A 65 17.61 17.14 11.36
CA ILE A 65 19.03 16.83 11.13
C ILE A 65 19.92 18.05 10.83
N LYS A 66 19.36 19.27 10.77
CA LYS A 66 20.12 20.48 10.41
C LYS A 66 21.25 20.79 11.38
N THR A 67 21.05 20.51 12.67
CA THR A 67 22.07 20.70 13.68
C THR A 67 22.22 19.44 14.53
N PRO A 68 23.45 19.10 14.99
CA PRO A 68 23.65 17.98 15.89
C PRO A 68 22.83 18.08 17.19
N HIS A 69 22.61 19.30 17.68
CA HIS A 69 21.84 19.53 18.91
C HIS A 69 20.35 19.23 18.73
N ASP A 70 19.73 19.72 17.66
CA ASP A 70 18.31 19.50 17.37
C ASP A 70 18.06 18.01 17.08
N MET A 71 18.96 17.39 16.30
CA MET A 71 18.93 15.97 16.00
C MET A 71 18.96 15.12 17.28
N GLN A 72 19.92 15.37 18.16
CA GLN A 72 20.03 14.64 19.42
C GLN A 72 18.82 14.89 20.32
N THR A 73 18.32 16.12 20.40
CA THR A 73 17.15 16.46 21.23
C THR A 73 15.88 15.75 20.75
N ALA A 74 15.70 15.60 19.45
CA ALA A 74 14.51 14.95 18.89
C ALA A 74 14.61 13.41 18.81
N LEU A 75 15.78 12.88 18.45
CA LEU A 75 15.96 11.44 18.17
C LEU A 75 16.36 10.64 19.41
N ARG A 76 17.12 11.22 20.34
CA ARG A 76 17.58 10.50 21.53
C ARG A 76 16.40 9.96 22.37
N PRO A 77 15.38 10.76 22.74
CA PRO A 77 14.26 10.23 23.51
C PRO A 77 13.53 9.08 22.80
N GLN A 78 13.41 9.15 21.47
CA GLN A 78 12.80 8.08 20.68
C GLN A 78 13.68 6.83 20.63
N SER A 79 14.99 6.98 20.49
CA SER A 79 15.93 5.86 20.52
C SER A 79 15.87 5.13 21.86
N GLU A 80 15.83 5.88 22.96
CA GLU A 80 15.78 5.34 24.33
C GLU A 80 14.47 4.60 24.58
N LEU A 81 13.35 5.14 24.09
CA LEU A 81 12.05 4.50 24.14
C LEU A 81 12.00 3.19 23.34
N LEU A 82 12.51 3.20 22.10
CA LEU A 82 12.50 2.02 21.21
C LEU A 82 13.36 0.89 21.76
N VAL A 83 14.58 1.20 22.19
CA VAL A 83 15.56 0.21 22.67
C VAL A 83 15.27 -0.21 24.11
N GLY A 84 14.71 0.68 24.94
CA GLY A 84 14.52 0.49 26.37
C GLY A 84 15.80 0.70 27.19
N SER A 85 16.73 1.52 26.69
CA SER A 85 18.02 1.81 27.33
C SER A 85 18.35 3.30 27.19
N SER A 86 18.83 3.93 28.27
CA SER A 86 19.29 5.32 28.27
C SER A 86 20.72 5.51 27.72
N ASN A 87 21.45 4.42 27.49
CA ASN A 87 22.88 4.46 27.13
C ASN A 87 23.10 4.10 25.66
N ILE A 88 22.44 4.84 24.77
CA ILE A 88 22.60 4.65 23.32
C ILE A 88 23.73 5.56 22.82
N GLN A 89 24.62 4.98 22.02
CA GLN A 89 25.75 5.70 21.43
C GLN A 89 25.27 6.79 20.47
N ASP A 90 25.90 7.96 20.55
CA ASP A 90 25.57 9.13 19.72
C ASP A 90 25.62 8.83 18.22
N VAL A 91 26.54 7.96 17.80
CA VAL A 91 26.68 7.50 16.41
C VAL A 91 25.43 6.76 15.95
N CYS A 92 24.86 5.89 16.80
CA CYS A 92 23.63 5.16 16.47
C CYS A 92 22.41 6.09 16.41
N VAL A 93 22.33 7.07 17.32
CA VAL A 93 21.29 8.12 17.25
C VAL A 93 21.42 8.95 15.97
N ALA A 94 22.65 9.30 15.58
CA ALA A 94 22.92 10.05 14.35
C ALA A 94 22.59 9.28 13.07
N GLN A 95 22.54 7.94 13.11
CA GLN A 95 22.18 7.10 11.98
C GLN A 95 20.68 6.84 11.86
N MET A 96 19.89 7.13 12.89
CA MET A 96 18.44 6.92 12.87
C MET A 96 17.72 7.51 11.66
N PRO A 97 18.04 8.73 11.16
CA PRO A 97 17.37 9.26 9.97
C PRO A 97 17.56 8.35 8.75
N GLY A 98 18.75 7.78 8.58
CA GLY A 98 19.05 6.82 7.52
C GLY A 98 18.32 5.49 7.73
N MET A 99 18.27 4.98 8.96
CA MET A 99 17.50 3.78 9.30
C MET A 99 16.01 3.97 8.97
N ILE A 100 15.43 5.11 9.37
CA ILE A 100 14.03 5.43 9.13
C ILE A 100 13.75 5.55 7.64
N ALA A 101 14.58 6.29 6.90
CA ALA A 101 14.43 6.44 5.45
C ALA A 101 14.49 5.08 4.73
N ASN A 102 15.38 4.19 5.18
CA ASN A 102 15.45 2.83 4.65
C ASN A 102 14.15 2.06 4.93
N GLN A 103 13.64 2.10 6.16
CA GLN A 103 12.41 1.38 6.48
C GLN A 103 11.16 1.95 5.79
N ILE A 104 11.12 3.26 5.50
CA ILE A 104 10.07 3.86 4.65
C ILE A 104 10.12 3.25 3.25
N HIS A 105 11.32 3.16 2.67
CA HIS A 105 11.50 2.58 1.34
C HIS A 105 11.08 1.10 1.31
N GLU A 106 11.51 0.32 2.30
CA GLU A 106 11.13 -1.09 2.41
C GLU A 106 9.63 -1.28 2.64
N LEU A 107 8.98 -0.43 3.45
CA LEU A 107 7.52 -0.45 3.62
C LEU A 107 6.81 -0.20 2.29
N SER A 108 7.25 0.80 1.51
CA SER A 108 6.70 1.06 0.18
C SER A 108 6.82 -0.17 -0.72
N ASN A 109 8.01 -0.77 -0.80
CA ASN A 109 8.24 -1.96 -1.61
C ASN A 109 7.36 -3.15 -1.17
N GLU A 110 7.26 -3.39 0.14
CA GLU A 110 6.40 -4.42 0.72
C GLU A 110 4.94 -4.21 0.28
N LEU A 111 4.41 -3.00 0.43
CA LEU A 111 3.03 -2.70 0.09
C LEU A 111 2.76 -2.89 -1.40
N TYR A 112 3.55 -2.30 -2.30
CA TYR A 112 3.34 -2.49 -3.74
C TYR A 112 3.46 -3.96 -4.15
N SER A 113 4.44 -4.69 -3.60
CA SER A 113 4.62 -6.12 -3.91
C SER A 113 3.46 -6.98 -3.38
N SER A 114 2.80 -6.53 -2.31
CA SER A 114 1.66 -7.24 -1.72
C SER A 114 0.36 -7.06 -2.51
N VAL A 115 0.19 -5.95 -3.25
CA VAL A 115 -1.09 -5.65 -3.92
C VAL A 115 -1.47 -6.74 -4.91
N ASP A 116 -0.60 -7.11 -5.85
CA ASP A 116 -0.92 -8.16 -6.84
C ASP A 116 -1.27 -9.49 -6.15
N THR A 117 -0.57 -9.83 -5.06
CA THR A 117 -0.84 -11.07 -4.31
C THR A 117 -2.22 -11.01 -3.64
N ILE A 118 -2.53 -9.92 -2.94
CA ILE A 118 -3.81 -9.72 -2.25
C ILE A 118 -4.96 -9.67 -3.26
N VAL A 119 -4.83 -8.86 -4.31
CA VAL A 119 -5.84 -8.78 -5.36
C VAL A 119 -6.02 -10.15 -6.02
N SER A 120 -4.95 -10.89 -6.33
CA SER A 120 -5.07 -12.25 -6.87
C SER A 120 -5.77 -13.22 -5.93
N GLU A 121 -5.60 -13.08 -4.61
CA GLU A 121 -6.21 -13.95 -3.60
C GLU A 121 -7.72 -13.69 -3.46
N PHE A 122 -8.12 -12.43 -3.38
CA PHE A 122 -9.51 -12.05 -3.08
C PHE A 122 -10.36 -11.81 -4.33
N TRP A 123 -9.75 -11.39 -5.44
CA TRP A 123 -10.44 -11.15 -6.70
C TRP A 123 -10.80 -12.48 -7.38
N THR A 124 -11.88 -13.08 -6.87
CA THR A 124 -12.39 -14.38 -7.33
C THR A 124 -13.47 -14.23 -8.41
N THR A 125 -14.00 -13.03 -8.60
CA THR A 125 -15.02 -12.75 -9.61
C THR A 125 -14.39 -12.68 -11.00
N THR A 126 -14.99 -13.40 -11.95
CA THR A 126 -14.54 -13.39 -13.36
C THR A 126 -15.11 -12.18 -14.10
N ASP A 127 -14.42 -11.77 -15.17
CA ASP A 127 -14.90 -10.75 -16.10
C ASP A 127 -16.32 -11.02 -16.60
N ILE A 128 -16.63 -12.30 -16.81
CA ILE A 128 -17.92 -12.78 -17.31
C ILE A 128 -19.05 -12.46 -16.33
N GLU A 129 -18.83 -12.61 -15.02
CA GLU A 129 -19.86 -12.41 -14.00
C GLU A 129 -20.26 -10.94 -13.88
N TYR A 130 -19.30 -10.03 -13.73
CA TYR A 130 -19.60 -8.58 -13.69
C TYR A 130 -20.15 -8.08 -15.02
N ARG A 131 -19.65 -8.59 -16.16
CA ARG A 131 -20.20 -8.24 -17.47
C ARG A 131 -21.65 -8.71 -17.61
N GLN A 132 -22.00 -9.91 -17.12
CA GLN A 132 -23.39 -10.38 -17.11
C GLN A 132 -24.28 -9.54 -16.21
N LEU A 133 -23.78 -9.11 -15.04
CA LEU A 133 -24.49 -8.19 -14.16
C LEU A 133 -24.85 -6.89 -14.91
N ILE A 134 -23.84 -6.26 -15.51
CA ILE A 134 -23.99 -5.00 -16.27
C ILE A 134 -24.95 -5.19 -17.45
N LEU A 135 -24.76 -6.24 -18.26
CA LEU A 135 -25.62 -6.51 -19.43
C LEU A 135 -27.06 -6.82 -19.03
N ASN A 136 -27.28 -7.58 -17.95
CA ASN A 136 -28.62 -7.87 -17.45
C ASN A 136 -29.31 -6.61 -16.95
N ALA A 137 -28.58 -5.72 -16.29
CA ALA A 137 -29.09 -4.44 -15.82
C ALA A 137 -29.48 -3.53 -17.01
N ILE A 138 -28.61 -3.41 -18.01
CA ILE A 138 -28.88 -2.65 -19.25
C ILE A 138 -30.09 -3.24 -20.01
N ASN A 139 -30.17 -4.56 -20.15
CA ASN A 139 -31.27 -5.23 -20.86
C ASN A 139 -32.63 -5.05 -20.17
N LYS A 140 -32.64 -4.82 -18.85
CA LYS A 140 -33.86 -4.46 -18.09
C LYS A 140 -34.25 -2.99 -18.25
N GLY A 141 -33.46 -2.20 -18.98
CA GLY A 141 -33.68 -0.77 -19.17
C GLY A 141 -33.35 0.07 -17.92
N LEU A 142 -32.48 -0.44 -17.04
CA LEU A 142 -32.03 0.30 -15.87
C LEU A 142 -31.14 1.48 -16.29
N TRP A 143 -31.19 2.54 -15.50
CA TRP A 143 -30.32 3.71 -15.70
C TRP A 143 -28.90 3.38 -15.26
N GLU A 144 -27.90 4.04 -15.85
CA GLU A 144 -26.48 3.87 -15.49
C GLU A 144 -26.23 3.92 -13.99
N GLN A 145 -26.89 4.86 -13.29
CA GLN A 145 -26.78 4.98 -11.83
C GLN A 145 -27.24 3.72 -11.09
N GLU A 146 -28.31 3.06 -11.55
CA GLU A 146 -28.83 1.84 -10.90
C GLU A 146 -27.87 0.66 -11.13
N VAL A 147 -27.21 0.59 -12.29
CA VAL A 147 -26.16 -0.41 -12.57
C VAL A 147 -24.94 -0.18 -11.66
N MET A 148 -24.55 1.09 -11.51
CA MET A 148 -23.45 1.48 -10.64
C MET A 148 -23.72 1.15 -9.17
N ASP A 149 -24.93 1.40 -8.67
CA ASP A 149 -25.31 1.08 -7.30
C ASP A 149 -25.25 -0.45 -7.04
N GLU A 150 -25.69 -1.27 -8.00
CA GLU A 150 -25.62 -2.74 -7.91
C GLU A 150 -24.16 -3.25 -7.96
N LEU A 151 -23.31 -2.63 -8.79
CA LEU A 151 -21.90 -2.96 -8.89
C LEU A 151 -21.12 -2.56 -7.63
N VAL A 152 -21.38 -1.37 -7.08
CA VAL A 152 -20.78 -0.92 -5.81
C VAL A 152 -21.14 -1.88 -4.68
N ALA A 153 -22.41 -2.23 -4.53
CA ALA A 153 -22.84 -3.18 -3.51
C ALA A 153 -22.16 -4.56 -3.67
N SER A 154 -21.89 -4.97 -4.91
CA SER A 154 -21.20 -6.23 -5.21
C SER A 154 -19.69 -6.16 -4.89
N LEU A 155 -19.09 -4.97 -4.97
CA LEU A 155 -17.66 -4.75 -4.73
C LEU A 155 -17.34 -4.37 -3.29
N GLU A 156 -18.33 -3.93 -2.50
CA GLU A 156 -18.11 -3.40 -1.14
C GLU A 156 -17.39 -4.39 -0.23
N LEU A 157 -17.89 -5.63 -0.12
CA LEU A 157 -17.26 -6.65 0.71
C LEU A 157 -15.87 -7.04 0.22
N LEU A 158 -15.70 -7.19 -1.10
CA LEU A 158 -14.42 -7.49 -1.71
C LEU A 158 -13.39 -6.39 -1.43
N ASN A 159 -13.83 -5.13 -1.53
CA ASN A 159 -13.01 -3.97 -1.25
C ASN A 159 -12.58 -3.91 0.21
N MET A 160 -13.49 -4.23 1.14
CA MET A 160 -13.17 -4.32 2.56
C MET A 160 -12.12 -5.42 2.83
N ASP A 161 -12.28 -6.61 2.23
CA ASP A 161 -11.34 -7.72 2.42
C ASP A 161 -9.93 -7.36 1.88
N ILE A 162 -9.84 -6.78 0.68
CA ILE A 162 -8.56 -6.34 0.10
C ILE A 162 -7.94 -5.24 0.97
N ALA A 163 -8.72 -4.25 1.37
CA ALA A 163 -8.27 -3.15 2.22
C ALA A 163 -7.71 -3.65 3.56
N ASP A 164 -8.41 -4.58 4.23
CA ASP A 164 -7.98 -5.18 5.49
C ASP A 164 -6.63 -5.90 5.36
N HIS A 165 -6.40 -6.57 4.23
CA HIS A 165 -5.13 -7.26 3.97
C HIS A 165 -3.98 -6.31 3.66
N ILE A 166 -4.25 -5.19 2.96
CA ILE A 166 -3.27 -4.12 2.75
C ILE A 166 -2.89 -3.48 4.09
N ILE A 167 -3.88 -3.16 4.93
CA ILE A 167 -3.64 -2.61 6.28
C ILE A 167 -2.85 -3.61 7.14
N ALA A 168 -3.20 -4.89 7.08
CA ALA A 168 -2.46 -5.94 7.77
C ALA A 168 -1.00 -6.07 7.28
N ALA A 169 -0.69 -5.75 6.02
CA ALA A 169 0.68 -5.70 5.52
C ALA A 169 1.48 -4.57 6.20
N VAL A 170 0.89 -3.38 6.40
CA VAL A 170 1.50 -2.28 7.16
C VAL A 170 1.80 -2.72 8.60
N ASP A 171 0.83 -3.35 9.26
CA ASP A 171 0.98 -3.80 10.65
C ASP A 171 2.03 -4.90 10.79
N ARG A 172 2.08 -5.86 9.84
CA ARG A 172 3.09 -6.93 9.84
C ARG A 172 4.50 -6.41 9.57
N PHE A 173 4.64 -5.36 8.77
CA PHE A 173 5.95 -4.76 8.52
C PHE A 173 6.55 -4.17 9.79
N ASP A 174 5.74 -3.52 10.63
CA ASP A 174 6.13 -2.92 11.92
C ASP A 174 7.43 -2.09 11.86
N ILE A 175 7.33 -0.91 11.26
CA ILE A 175 8.47 0.00 11.10
C ILE A 175 9.14 0.38 12.44
N LEU A 176 8.39 0.45 13.54
CA LEU A 176 8.98 0.75 14.86
C LEU A 176 9.89 -0.38 15.30
N TYR A 177 9.43 -1.62 15.16
CA TYR A 177 10.25 -2.79 15.44
C TYR A 177 11.47 -2.84 14.53
N ASN A 178 11.34 -2.56 13.24
CA ASN A 178 12.48 -2.60 12.31
C ASN A 178 13.52 -1.52 12.63
N VAL A 179 13.09 -0.28 12.91
CA VAL A 179 14.00 0.79 13.37
C VAL A 179 14.67 0.42 14.70
N LYS A 180 13.92 -0.16 15.64
CA LYS A 180 14.47 -0.67 16.90
C LYS A 180 15.54 -1.75 16.67
N MET A 181 15.31 -2.67 15.75
CA MET A 181 16.27 -3.74 15.45
C MET A 181 17.52 -3.18 14.77
N ALA A 182 17.38 -2.22 13.85
CA ALA A 182 18.52 -1.51 13.26
C ALA A 182 19.34 -0.77 14.33
N LEU A 183 18.67 -0.06 15.25
CA LEU A 183 19.30 0.61 16.39
C LEU A 183 20.06 -0.36 17.30
N LYS A 184 19.45 -1.49 17.66
CA LYS A 184 20.11 -2.54 18.46
C LYS A 184 21.31 -3.14 17.74
N SER A 185 21.21 -3.32 16.44
CA SER A 185 22.29 -3.84 15.60
C SER A 185 23.46 -2.86 15.53
N CYS A 186 23.19 -1.55 15.48
CA CYS A 186 24.23 -0.52 15.60
C CYS A 186 24.86 -0.53 17.00
N GLN A 187 24.04 -0.57 18.05
CA GLN A 187 24.51 -0.50 19.44
C GLN A 187 25.39 -1.70 19.83
N SER A 188 25.08 -2.90 19.31
CA SER A 188 25.82 -4.12 19.64
C SER A 188 27.31 -4.07 19.26
N ILE A 189 27.66 -3.29 18.24
CA ILE A 189 29.05 -3.04 17.79
C ILE A 189 29.87 -2.37 18.90
N PHE A 190 29.22 -1.53 19.72
CA PHE A 190 29.87 -0.80 20.81
C PHE A 190 29.74 -1.51 22.15
N ASP A 191 28.73 -2.37 22.33
CA ASP A 191 28.52 -3.11 23.58
C ASP A 191 29.51 -4.28 23.77
N GLN A 192 30.03 -4.87 22.67
CA GLN A 192 31.00 -5.99 22.74
C GLN A 192 32.30 -5.64 23.47
N GLU A 193 32.67 -4.37 23.54
CA GLU A 193 33.92 -3.90 24.15
C GLU A 193 33.83 -3.66 25.67
N ASN A 194 32.62 -3.58 26.23
CA ASN A 194 32.41 -3.47 27.69
C ASN A 194 32.43 -4.82 28.42
N ASN A 195 32.70 -5.92 27.71
CA ASN A 195 32.75 -7.25 28.29
C ASN A 195 34.21 -7.62 28.65
N PRO A 196 34.58 -7.67 29.95
CA PRO A 196 35.96 -7.90 30.39
C PRO A 196 36.51 -9.32 30.09
N PHE A 197 35.76 -10.15 29.37
CA PHE A 197 36.11 -11.51 28.96
C PHE A 197 36.18 -11.71 27.43
N ALA A 198 35.95 -10.68 26.63
CA ALA A 198 36.19 -10.75 25.19
C ALA A 198 37.70 -10.66 24.93
N ALA A 199 38.27 -11.77 24.45
CA ALA A 199 39.69 -11.98 24.29
C ALA A 199 40.37 -10.95 23.36
N GLU A 200 41.66 -10.72 23.62
CA GLU A 200 42.62 -10.12 22.69
C GLU A 200 42.48 -10.76 21.30
N ASP A 201 41.96 -10.01 20.33
CA ASP A 201 42.41 -10.08 18.93
C ASP A 201 41.73 -8.95 18.13
N GLN A 202 42.57 -8.04 17.61
CA GLN A 202 42.25 -6.84 16.79
C GLN A 202 41.54 -5.68 17.51
N GLU A 203 42.36 -4.70 17.93
CA GLU A 203 41.92 -3.32 18.18
C GLU A 203 41.34 -2.74 16.88
N GLU A 204 40.07 -2.98 16.61
CA GLU A 204 39.35 -2.35 15.50
C GLU A 204 39.28 -0.84 15.79
N SER A 205 39.75 -0.03 14.85
CA SER A 205 39.82 1.42 15.06
C SER A 205 38.41 2.02 15.22
N LEU A 206 38.26 3.09 16.00
CA LEU A 206 36.98 3.80 16.16
C LEU A 206 36.34 4.17 14.80
N THR A 207 37.16 4.47 13.80
CA THR A 207 36.73 4.76 12.44
C THR A 207 36.14 3.52 11.75
N GLU A 208 36.77 2.35 11.87
CA GLU A 208 36.23 1.09 11.34
C GLU A 208 34.90 0.75 12.01
N LYS A 209 34.76 0.94 13.33
CA LYS A 209 33.50 0.73 14.04
C LYS A 209 32.39 1.66 13.58
N ILE A 210 32.71 2.95 13.36
CA ILE A 210 31.75 3.91 12.81
C ILE A 210 31.28 3.45 11.43
N TRP A 211 32.20 3.03 10.55
CA TRP A 211 31.82 2.55 9.22
C TRP A 211 31.01 1.24 9.25
N SER A 212 31.39 0.30 10.12
CA SER A 212 30.63 -0.93 10.35
C SER A 212 29.22 -0.63 10.87
N ALA A 213 29.08 0.30 11.80
CA ALA A 213 27.79 0.74 12.30
C ALA A 213 26.93 1.34 11.19
N ILE A 214 27.51 2.22 10.36
CA ILE A 214 26.83 2.80 9.21
C ILE A 214 26.32 1.69 8.29
N LEU A 215 27.18 0.74 7.93
CA LEU A 215 26.85 -0.35 7.01
C LEU A 215 25.76 -1.28 7.55
N VAL A 216 25.85 -1.66 8.82
CA VAL A 216 24.90 -2.55 9.49
C VAL A 216 23.51 -1.91 9.58
N SER A 217 23.44 -0.61 9.84
CA SER A 217 22.19 0.16 9.90
C SER A 217 21.44 0.21 8.56
N PHE A 218 22.13 -0.01 7.45
CA PHE A 218 21.53 -0.10 6.10
C PHE A 218 21.25 -1.52 5.64
N THR A 219 21.82 -2.55 6.29
CA THR A 219 21.75 -3.94 5.84
C THR A 219 20.93 -4.85 6.77
N SER A 220 20.48 -4.34 7.92
CA SER A 220 19.65 -5.09 8.86
C SER A 220 18.30 -5.45 8.24
N THR A 221 18.18 -6.68 7.76
CA THR A 221 16.91 -7.31 7.35
C THR A 221 16.27 -7.94 8.58
N SER A 222 15.06 -7.50 8.94
CA SER A 222 14.30 -8.07 10.06
C SER A 222 13.49 -9.27 9.58
N SER A 223 13.68 -10.42 10.21
CA SER A 223 12.78 -11.58 10.06
C SER A 223 11.62 -11.47 11.07
N GLN A 224 10.39 -11.45 10.55
CA GLN A 224 9.15 -11.18 11.30
C GLN A 224 8.87 -12.09 12.51
N ALA A 225 8.34 -11.47 13.57
CA ALA A 225 7.05 -11.81 14.19
C ALA A 225 6.72 -10.76 15.28
N ALA A 226 5.71 -9.93 15.08
CA ALA A 226 5.12 -9.14 16.16
C ALA A 226 3.61 -8.95 15.95
N SER A 227 2.88 -9.08 17.06
CA SER A 227 1.43 -9.14 17.16
C SER A 227 0.88 -7.90 17.88
N GLY A 228 -0.14 -7.28 17.30
CA GLY A 228 -1.35 -6.89 18.01
C GLY A 228 -1.43 -5.48 18.63
N ILE A 229 -2.41 -4.74 18.10
CA ILE A 229 -3.27 -3.70 18.72
C ILE A 229 -2.55 -2.45 19.23
N ARG A 230 -2.63 -1.37 18.45
CA ARG A 230 -2.14 -0.03 18.80
C ARG A 230 -3.12 0.71 19.71
N GLU A 231 -2.62 1.13 20.88
CA GLU A 231 -3.19 2.24 21.64
C GLU A 231 -2.72 3.58 21.03
N ALA A 232 -3.49 4.65 21.24
CA ALA A 232 -3.15 6.01 20.78
C ALA A 232 -1.75 6.46 21.28
N PRO A 233 -0.97 7.21 20.47
CA PRO A 233 0.46 7.33 20.67
C PRO A 233 0.83 8.15 21.92
N GLN A 234 1.58 7.55 22.84
CA GLN A 234 2.40 8.27 23.81
C GLN A 234 3.77 8.57 23.19
N GLN A 235 3.90 9.74 22.57
CA GLN A 235 5.12 10.45 22.16
C GLN A 235 5.96 9.86 20.98
N GLY A 236 6.43 10.74 20.08
CA GLY A 236 7.37 10.44 18.98
C GLY A 236 6.79 10.64 17.57
N PHE A 237 7.60 11.17 16.64
CA PHE A 237 7.15 11.44 15.26
C PHE A 237 6.90 10.16 14.47
N LEU A 238 7.63 9.06 14.74
CA LEU A 238 7.41 7.77 14.08
C LEU A 238 6.04 7.19 14.46
N ASN A 239 5.67 7.23 15.73
CA ASN A 239 4.36 6.75 16.19
C ASN A 239 3.22 7.54 15.51
N ARG A 240 3.38 8.86 15.39
CA ARG A 240 2.43 9.72 14.66
C ARG A 240 2.35 9.33 13.18
N TYR A 241 3.49 9.23 12.50
CA TYR A 241 3.55 8.88 11.08
C TYR A 241 2.78 7.58 10.79
N ILE A 242 2.98 6.52 11.57
CA ILE A 242 2.33 5.24 11.25
C ILE A 242 0.85 5.26 11.62
N PHE A 243 0.47 5.97 12.69
CA PHE A 243 -0.93 6.15 13.04
C PHE A 243 -1.68 6.89 11.93
N GLU A 244 -1.14 8.02 11.46
CA GLU A 244 -1.72 8.82 10.38
C GLU A 244 -1.75 8.04 9.06
N LEU A 245 -0.64 7.39 8.68
CA LEU A 245 -0.57 6.53 7.50
C LEU A 245 -1.64 5.43 7.51
N THR A 246 -1.75 4.71 8.63
CA THR A 246 -2.71 3.58 8.75
C THR A 246 -4.14 4.08 8.72
N SER A 247 -4.43 5.19 9.40
CA SER A 247 -5.76 5.81 9.43
C SER A 247 -6.18 6.28 8.04
N ASP A 248 -5.29 6.96 7.31
CA ASP A 248 -5.60 7.49 5.99
C ASP A 248 -5.70 6.37 4.95
N LEU A 249 -4.82 5.36 4.99
CA LEU A 249 -4.95 4.16 4.16
C LEU A 249 -6.32 3.50 4.39
N GLN A 250 -6.71 3.29 5.65
CA GLN A 250 -7.99 2.67 5.96
C GLN A 250 -9.18 3.50 5.45
N SER A 251 -9.14 4.81 5.64
CA SER A 251 -10.18 5.72 5.17
C SER A 251 -10.31 5.70 3.64
N GLU A 252 -9.21 5.86 2.92
CA GLU A 252 -9.22 5.94 1.46
C GLU A 252 -9.55 4.58 0.82
N LEU A 253 -8.97 3.48 1.31
CA LEU A 253 -9.26 2.15 0.79
C LEU A 253 -10.74 1.78 0.96
N TYR A 254 -11.36 2.09 2.09
CA TYR A 254 -12.78 1.79 2.29
C TYR A 254 -13.72 2.72 1.52
N SER A 255 -13.37 4.00 1.36
CA SER A 255 -14.29 5.01 0.81
C SER A 255 -14.33 5.08 -0.72
N ARG A 256 -13.29 4.60 -1.42
CA ARG A 256 -13.15 4.74 -2.88
C ARG A 256 -13.73 3.57 -3.70
N VAL A 257 -14.59 2.74 -3.10
CA VAL A 257 -15.27 1.63 -3.80
C VAL A 257 -16.07 2.09 -5.04
N TYR A 258 -16.64 3.30 -5.00
CA TYR A 258 -17.35 3.86 -6.16
C TYR A 258 -16.42 4.10 -7.35
N GLU A 259 -15.18 4.52 -7.09
CA GLU A 259 -14.18 4.73 -8.14
C GLU A 259 -13.76 3.40 -8.75
N LEU A 260 -13.55 2.37 -7.93
CA LEU A 260 -13.30 1.01 -8.40
C LEU A 260 -14.45 0.51 -9.29
N ALA A 261 -15.69 0.60 -8.80
CA ALA A 261 -16.87 0.22 -9.56
C ALA A 261 -16.95 0.96 -10.89
N ARG A 262 -16.60 2.25 -10.90
CA ARG A 262 -16.63 3.07 -12.11
C ARG A 262 -15.61 2.58 -13.12
N SER A 263 -14.38 2.33 -12.71
CA SER A 263 -13.33 1.81 -13.61
C SER A 263 -13.71 0.44 -14.17
N VAL A 264 -14.23 -0.47 -13.32
CA VAL A 264 -14.74 -1.79 -13.74
C VAL A 264 -15.87 -1.64 -14.77
N TYR A 265 -16.83 -0.75 -14.51
CA TYR A 265 -17.94 -0.49 -15.42
C TYR A 265 -17.45 0.08 -16.76
N GLU A 266 -16.56 1.07 -16.74
CA GLU A 266 -16.03 1.70 -17.95
C GLU A 266 -15.26 0.67 -18.82
N ASP A 267 -14.43 -0.17 -18.20
CA ASP A 267 -13.69 -1.22 -18.91
C ASP A 267 -14.61 -2.29 -19.50
N LEU A 268 -15.65 -2.70 -18.76
CA LEU A 268 -16.57 -3.73 -19.23
C LEU A 268 -17.57 -3.22 -20.27
N ALA A 269 -18.09 -2.01 -20.09
CA ALA A 269 -19.09 -1.41 -20.97
C ALA A 269 -18.47 -0.90 -22.28
N PHE A 270 -17.23 -0.39 -22.24
CA PHE A 270 -16.59 0.28 -23.38
C PHE A 270 -15.30 -0.39 -23.86
N GLY A 271 -14.65 -1.25 -23.06
CA GLY A 271 -13.37 -1.90 -23.40
C GLY A 271 -13.43 -3.06 -24.40
N SER A 272 -14.58 -3.31 -25.04
CA SER A 272 -14.74 -4.34 -26.09
C SER A 272 -14.75 -3.78 -27.52
N ALA A 273 -13.96 -2.74 -27.81
CA ALA A 273 -13.75 -2.20 -29.17
C ALA A 273 -12.46 -2.75 -29.81
#